data_AF-A0A450WB63-F1
#
_entry.id   AF-A0A450WB63-F1
#
_cell.length_a   1.000
_cell.length_b   1.000
_cell.length_c   1.000
_cell.angle_alpha   90.00
_cell.angle_beta   90.00
_cell.angle_gamma   90.00
#
_symmetry.space_group_name_H-M   'P 1'
#
loop_
_entity.id
_entity.type
_entity.pdbx_description
1 polymer ?
#
loop_
_entity_poly.entity_id
_entity_poly.type
_entity_poly.pdbx_seq_one_letter_code
_entity_poly.pdbx_strand_id
1 'polypeptide(L)'
;MALTKRQERFVHHYHTPGHAQGNATRAAKEAGYSEKTATQAGSRLLKNVNVSNSLEALRKGAPSLGTVGADGVSLKKQGLSSDNLHVGQGGDACGVEGTANPQKAPNLQVGELLVNVSRNSDAVNNVDINNALKATGLADDCLNKRQRDFVFYYDRYGDATLAAKKAGYSPKTANEHGSRLLKNPHIKKLIEHFSSKRAARLRIDKDRIVQELATIAFANESLRETLSKLGIIPPDVLDGLSTEALAQIAEYSTVSTTEEGSTKMTVKLHSRLAALDKLSKTLGLYQNKVEITAPEGIGARILDARRRFGIPTGLPEPSSED
;
A
#
# COMPACT_ATOMS: atom_id res chain seq x y z
N MET A 1 4.08 13.51 -37.34
CA MET A 1 2.65 13.76 -37.69
C MET A 1 2.07 14.69 -36.63
N ALA A 2 1.35 15.73 -37.03
CA ALA A 2 0.76 16.69 -36.10
C ALA A 2 -0.40 16.07 -35.30
N LEU A 3 -0.61 16.53 -34.06
CA LEU A 3 -1.76 16.12 -33.25
C LEU A 3 -3.04 16.72 -33.84
N THR A 4 -4.16 16.02 -33.66
CA THR A 4 -5.47 16.60 -33.96
C THR A 4 -5.86 17.61 -32.88
N LYS A 5 -6.67 18.63 -33.21
CA LYS A 5 -7.15 19.64 -32.26
C LYS A 5 -7.79 19.05 -30.98
N ARG A 6 -8.44 17.88 -31.09
CA ARG A 6 -9.03 17.18 -29.94
C ARG A 6 -7.97 16.51 -29.06
N GLN A 7 -6.91 15.97 -29.66
CA GLN A 7 -5.78 15.38 -28.93
C GLN A 7 -4.94 16.47 -28.23
N GLU A 8 -4.75 17.63 -28.86
CA GLU A 8 -4.07 18.77 -28.23
C GLU A 8 -4.82 19.25 -26.98
N ARG A 9 -6.15 19.40 -27.07
CA ARG A 9 -7.00 19.71 -25.91
C ARG A 9 -6.88 18.66 -24.81
N PHE A 10 -6.91 17.37 -25.17
CA PHE A 10 -6.72 16.29 -24.21
C PHE A 10 -5.38 16.40 -23.48
N VAL A 11 -4.29 16.64 -24.20
CA VAL A 11 -2.94 16.82 -23.63
C VAL A 11 -2.90 18.02 -22.67
N HIS A 12 -3.51 19.14 -23.05
CA HIS A 12 -3.63 20.33 -22.20
C HIS A 12 -4.36 20.02 -20.89
N HIS A 13 -5.60 19.51 -20.95
CA HIS A 13 -6.40 19.21 -19.75
C HIS A 13 -5.77 18.16 -18.83
N TYR A 14 -5.03 17.20 -19.40
CA TYR A 14 -4.37 16.14 -18.63
C TYR A 14 -3.13 16.63 -17.87
N HIS A 15 -2.49 17.71 -18.34
CA HIS A 15 -1.26 18.25 -17.76
C HIS A 15 -1.48 19.46 -16.85
N THR A 16 -2.53 20.27 -17.10
CA THR A 16 -2.81 21.48 -16.31
C THR A 16 -3.16 21.14 -14.84
N PRO A 17 -2.44 21.70 -13.85
CA PRO A 17 -2.75 21.53 -12.44
C PRO A 17 -4.15 22.05 -12.07
N GLY A 18 -4.86 21.34 -11.20
CA GLY A 18 -6.18 21.77 -10.68
C GLY A 18 -7.40 21.48 -11.57
N HIS A 19 -7.22 20.97 -12.80
CA HIS A 19 -8.32 20.52 -13.66
C HIS A 19 -8.47 18.99 -13.65
N ALA A 20 -8.03 18.32 -14.72
CA ALA A 20 -8.10 16.88 -14.89
C ALA A 20 -6.72 16.23 -14.79
N GLN A 21 -5.80 16.85 -14.04
CA GLN A 21 -4.41 16.43 -13.92
C GLN A 21 -4.31 14.94 -13.57
N GLY A 22 -3.73 14.15 -14.46
CA GLY A 22 -3.59 12.70 -14.28
C GLY A 22 -4.88 11.88 -14.40
N ASN A 23 -6.04 12.49 -14.70
CA ASN A 23 -7.32 11.80 -14.89
C ASN A 23 -7.73 11.77 -16.37
N ALA A 24 -7.41 10.65 -17.04
CA ALA A 24 -7.62 10.49 -18.47
C ALA A 24 -9.11 10.54 -18.87
N THR A 25 -10.00 10.05 -18.01
CA THR A 25 -11.44 10.03 -18.31
C THR A 25 -12.01 11.44 -18.29
N ARG A 26 -11.63 12.24 -17.29
CA ARG A 26 -12.07 13.63 -17.16
C ARG A 26 -11.45 14.51 -18.26
N ALA A 27 -10.16 14.35 -18.54
CA ALA A 27 -9.48 15.05 -19.62
C ALA A 27 -10.10 14.75 -21.00
N ALA A 28 -10.55 13.50 -21.24
CA ALA A 28 -11.25 13.13 -22.47
C ALA A 28 -12.63 13.82 -22.57
N LYS A 29 -13.39 13.93 -21.49
CA LYS A 29 -14.68 14.66 -21.50
C LYS A 29 -14.47 16.13 -21.82
N GLU A 30 -13.52 16.78 -21.14
CA GLU A 30 -13.20 18.20 -21.34
C GLU A 30 -12.63 18.48 -22.75
N ALA A 31 -11.92 17.50 -23.34
CA ALA A 31 -11.45 17.57 -24.73
C ALA A 31 -12.53 17.33 -25.80
N GLY A 32 -13.77 17.06 -25.40
CA GLY A 32 -14.93 16.89 -26.30
C GLY A 32 -15.17 15.47 -26.81
N TYR A 33 -14.68 14.45 -26.11
CA TYR A 33 -15.05 13.06 -26.38
C TYR A 33 -16.38 12.71 -25.71
N SER A 34 -17.17 11.81 -26.32
CA SER A 34 -18.47 11.39 -25.78
C SER A 34 -18.35 10.88 -24.35
N GLU A 35 -19.21 11.37 -23.46
CA GLU A 35 -19.17 10.99 -22.04
C GLU A 35 -19.35 9.49 -21.82
N LYS A 36 -20.16 8.83 -22.66
CA LYS A 36 -20.42 7.39 -22.60
C LYS A 36 -19.19 6.56 -22.95
N THR A 37 -18.25 7.10 -23.72
CA THR A 37 -17.04 6.40 -24.18
C THR A 37 -15.73 7.05 -23.68
N ALA A 38 -15.82 8.10 -22.87
CA ALA A 38 -14.67 8.90 -22.42
C ALA A 38 -13.60 8.07 -21.70
N THR A 39 -14.00 7.06 -20.92
CA THR A 39 -13.07 6.15 -20.21
C THR A 39 -12.24 5.33 -21.20
N GLN A 40 -12.88 4.79 -22.25
CA GLN A 40 -12.21 4.01 -23.28
C GLN A 40 -11.37 4.91 -24.20
N ALA A 41 -11.89 6.10 -24.54
CA ALA A 41 -11.18 7.09 -25.33
C ALA A 41 -9.92 7.58 -24.60
N GLY A 42 -10.00 7.95 -23.33
CA GLY A 42 -8.85 8.37 -22.52
C GLY A 42 -7.77 7.28 -22.44
N SER A 43 -8.17 6.02 -22.22
CA SER A 43 -7.24 4.89 -22.17
C SER A 43 -6.54 4.62 -23.52
N ARG A 44 -7.24 4.85 -24.65
CA ARG A 44 -6.67 4.74 -25.98
C ARG A 44 -5.73 5.91 -26.31
N LEU A 45 -6.07 7.12 -25.87
CA LEU A 45 -5.27 8.33 -26.10
C LEU A 45 -3.92 8.28 -25.39
N LEU A 46 -3.86 7.74 -24.17
CA LEU A 46 -2.59 7.55 -23.46
C LEU A 46 -1.66 6.53 -24.12
N LYS A 47 -2.21 5.58 -24.91
CA LYS A 47 -1.42 4.59 -25.68
C LYS A 47 -1.03 5.10 -27.07
N ASN A 48 -1.55 6.24 -27.50
CA ASN A 48 -1.22 6.81 -28.80
C ASN A 48 0.17 7.47 -28.73
N VAL A 49 1.08 7.02 -29.58
CA VAL A 49 2.49 7.45 -29.61
C VAL A 49 2.65 8.96 -29.73
N ASN A 50 1.79 9.64 -30.50
CA ASN A 50 1.89 11.09 -30.67
C ASN A 50 1.47 11.84 -29.41
N VAL A 51 0.42 11.37 -28.73
CA VAL A 51 -0.09 11.96 -27.48
C VAL A 51 0.88 11.73 -26.33
N SER A 52 1.47 10.53 -26.22
CA SER A 52 2.47 10.22 -25.20
C SER A 52 3.72 11.08 -25.38
N ASN A 53 4.21 11.23 -26.61
CA ASN A 53 5.38 12.06 -26.90
C ASN A 53 5.14 13.54 -26.54
N SER A 54 3.95 14.08 -26.80
CA SER A 54 3.60 15.45 -26.38
C SER A 54 3.51 15.62 -24.87
N LEU A 55 2.95 14.64 -24.14
CA LEU A 55 2.90 14.67 -22.68
C LEU A 55 4.30 14.57 -22.05
N GLU A 56 5.17 13.74 -22.62
CA GLU A 56 6.57 13.65 -22.20
C GLU A 56 7.34 14.93 -22.48
N ALA A 57 7.09 15.58 -23.63
CA ALA A 57 7.69 16.87 -23.95
C ALA A 57 7.25 17.97 -22.96
N LEU A 58 5.97 18.03 -22.58
CA LEU A 58 5.48 18.96 -21.55
C LEU A 58 6.08 18.68 -20.18
N ARG A 59 6.24 17.40 -19.81
CA ARG A 59 6.88 17.01 -18.55
C ARG A 59 8.37 17.35 -18.50
N LYS A 60 9.08 17.22 -19.62
CA LYS A 60 10.51 17.58 -19.73
C LYS A 60 10.72 19.09 -19.88
N GLY A 61 9.76 19.81 -20.47
CA GLY A 61 9.81 21.25 -20.71
C GLY A 61 9.36 22.12 -19.54
N ALA A 62 8.87 21.53 -18.44
CA ALA A 62 8.58 22.24 -17.21
C ALA A 62 9.82 22.20 -16.28
N PRO A 63 10.69 23.24 -16.27
CA PRO A 63 11.56 23.43 -15.12
C PRO A 63 10.67 23.57 -13.89
N SER A 64 11.01 22.84 -12.84
CA SER A 64 10.29 22.81 -11.57
C SER A 64 10.00 24.23 -11.09
N LEU A 65 8.73 24.64 -11.16
CA LEU A 65 8.23 25.85 -10.53
C LEU A 65 8.10 25.57 -9.03
N GLY A 66 9.25 25.65 -8.35
CA GLY A 66 9.41 25.93 -6.94
C GLY A 66 10.26 27.20 -6.84
N THR A 67 9.62 28.27 -6.40
CA THR A 67 10.11 29.65 -6.24
C THR A 67 11.30 29.78 -5.29
N VAL A 68 12.38 30.47 -5.70
CA VAL A 68 13.11 31.58 -5.03
C VAL A 68 13.95 32.22 -6.16
N GLY A 69 13.74 33.49 -6.55
CA GLY A 69 14.27 34.68 -5.86
C GLY A 69 15.63 35.05 -6.47
N ALA A 70 15.69 36.24 -7.07
CA ALA A 70 16.84 36.77 -7.81
C ALA A 70 18.13 36.81 -6.97
N ASP A 71 19.27 36.54 -7.59
CA ASP A 71 20.36 37.51 -7.75
C ASP A 71 21.50 36.91 -8.57
N GLY A 72 21.89 37.63 -9.62
CA GLY A 72 22.90 37.19 -10.57
C GLY A 72 24.32 37.41 -10.04
N VAL A 73 25.21 36.44 -10.25
CA VAL A 73 26.64 36.71 -10.46
C VAL A 73 27.20 35.71 -11.46
N SER A 74 27.51 36.22 -12.65
CA SER A 74 28.41 35.60 -13.62
C SER A 74 29.84 35.66 -13.11
N LEU A 75 30.52 34.54 -12.84
CA LEU A 75 31.99 34.49 -12.84
C LEU A 75 32.54 33.13 -13.33
N LYS A 76 33.01 33.19 -14.59
CA LYS A 76 34.29 32.69 -15.16
C LYS A 76 34.77 31.26 -14.87
N LYS A 77 34.88 30.51 -15.98
CA LYS A 77 35.85 29.44 -16.24
C LYS A 77 37.30 29.90 -15.98
N GLN A 78 38.06 29.11 -15.22
CA GLN A 78 39.50 28.79 -15.36
C GLN A 78 39.63 27.36 -14.78
N GLY A 79 40.18 26.32 -15.41
CA GLY A 79 41.44 26.22 -16.14
C GLY A 79 42.55 25.79 -15.15
N LEU A 80 43.29 24.71 -15.46
CA LEU A 80 44.46 24.08 -14.79
C LEU A 80 44.11 22.69 -14.20
N SER A 81 44.33 21.58 -14.91
CA SER A 81 45.59 20.87 -15.24
C SER A 81 46.31 20.24 -14.04
N SER A 82 46.39 18.90 -14.10
CA SER A 82 47.50 18.00 -13.73
C SER A 82 48.42 18.41 -12.57
N ASP A 83 48.45 17.60 -11.52
CA ASP A 83 49.58 16.73 -11.18
C ASP A 83 49.62 16.35 -9.69
N ASN A 84 50.10 15.12 -9.47
CA ASN A 84 50.62 14.54 -8.22
C ASN A 84 49.64 14.18 -7.10
N LEU A 85 49.59 12.87 -6.79
CA LEU A 85 50.28 12.39 -5.59
C LEU A 85 50.62 10.89 -5.68
N HIS A 86 51.91 10.66 -5.45
CA HIS A 86 52.68 9.44 -5.44
C HIS A 86 52.23 8.51 -4.29
N VAL A 87 52.10 7.21 -4.58
CA VAL A 87 51.88 6.15 -3.58
C VAL A 87 53.25 5.60 -3.16
N GLY A 88 53.53 5.65 -1.86
CA GLY A 88 54.71 5.04 -1.23
C GLY A 88 54.56 3.52 -1.06
N GLN A 89 55.68 2.83 -1.24
CA GLN A 89 55.86 1.37 -1.17
C GLN A 89 55.92 0.81 0.26
N GLY A 90 55.68 -0.50 0.35
CA GLY A 90 56.09 -1.42 1.43
C GLY A 90 54.89 -2.00 2.21
N GLY A 91 54.69 -3.29 2.37
CA GLY A 91 55.42 -4.51 2.02
C GLY A 91 54.60 -5.72 2.48
N ASP A 92 55.12 -6.91 2.19
CA ASP A 92 54.82 -8.21 2.81
C ASP A 92 53.69 -9.09 2.23
N ALA A 93 54.20 -9.96 1.35
CA ALA A 93 53.81 -11.29 0.91
C ALA A 93 52.87 -12.13 1.80
N CYS A 94 51.94 -12.85 1.13
CA CYS A 94 51.90 -14.31 1.20
C CYS A 94 51.09 -14.85 0.00
N GLY A 95 51.75 -15.66 -0.83
CA GLY A 95 51.16 -16.23 -2.04
C GLY A 95 50.27 -17.43 -1.80
N VAL A 96 49.28 -17.61 -2.68
CA VAL A 96 48.78 -18.92 -3.11
C VAL A 96 48.43 -18.80 -4.59
N GLU A 97 49.23 -19.44 -5.43
CA GLU A 97 48.99 -19.56 -6.87
C GLU A 97 47.86 -20.57 -7.12
N GLY A 98 46.79 -20.09 -7.76
CA GLY A 98 45.72 -20.92 -8.31
C GLY A 98 45.40 -20.44 -9.71
N THR A 99 45.97 -21.12 -10.71
CA THR A 99 45.77 -20.82 -12.13
C THR A 99 44.36 -21.23 -12.57
N ALA A 100 43.40 -20.29 -12.55
CA ALA A 100 42.08 -20.47 -13.13
C ALA A 100 41.94 -19.62 -14.42
N ASN A 101 41.99 -20.33 -15.55
CA ASN A 101 41.77 -19.86 -16.91
C ASN A 101 40.46 -19.06 -17.07
N PRO A 102 40.48 -17.78 -17.53
CA PRO A 102 39.28 -16.98 -17.71
C PRO A 102 38.72 -17.17 -19.12
N GLN A 103 38.18 -18.35 -19.43
CA GLN A 103 37.40 -18.54 -20.65
C GLN A 103 36.15 -19.38 -20.40
N LYS A 104 35.01 -18.75 -20.73
CA LYS A 104 33.67 -19.33 -20.94
C LYS A 104 32.74 -19.38 -19.71
N ALA A 105 32.30 -18.20 -19.26
CA ALA A 105 31.02 -18.11 -18.55
C ALA A 105 29.88 -18.47 -19.53
N PRO A 106 28.99 -19.44 -19.22
CA PRO A 106 27.82 -19.65 -20.03
C PRO A 106 26.91 -18.43 -19.90
N ASN A 107 26.49 -17.90 -21.05
CA ASN A 107 25.55 -16.79 -21.18
C ASN A 107 24.17 -17.26 -20.67
N LEU A 108 23.97 -17.25 -19.34
CA LEU A 108 22.70 -17.57 -18.72
C LEU A 108 21.72 -16.45 -19.04
N GLN A 109 20.81 -16.72 -19.96
CA GLN A 109 19.78 -15.78 -20.39
C GLN A 109 18.99 -15.29 -19.17
N VAL A 110 18.78 -13.97 -19.06
CA VAL A 110 18.04 -13.31 -17.96
C VAL A 110 16.65 -13.92 -17.72
N GLY A 111 16.08 -14.61 -18.72
CA GLY A 111 14.85 -15.41 -18.59
C GLY A 111 14.97 -16.65 -17.68
N GLU A 112 16.14 -17.30 -17.62
CA GLU A 112 16.38 -18.49 -16.79
C GLU A 112 16.53 -18.12 -15.30
N LEU A 113 17.11 -16.94 -15.01
CA LEU A 113 17.24 -16.43 -13.65
C LEU A 113 15.87 -16.09 -13.03
N LEU A 114 14.98 -15.48 -13.81
CA LEU A 114 13.62 -15.13 -13.35
C LEU A 114 12.76 -16.38 -13.09
N VAL A 115 12.91 -17.42 -13.92
CA VAL A 115 12.19 -18.69 -13.74
C VAL A 115 12.70 -19.43 -12.50
N ASN A 116 14.00 -19.39 -12.22
CA ASN A 116 14.59 -20.07 -11.06
C ASN A 116 14.22 -19.40 -9.72
N VAL A 117 14.07 -18.07 -9.67
CA VAL A 117 13.57 -17.37 -8.46
C VAL A 117 12.11 -17.73 -8.18
N SER A 118 11.25 -17.80 -9.21
CA SER A 118 9.84 -18.18 -9.05
C SER A 118 9.70 -19.63 -8.55
N ARG A 119 10.42 -20.58 -9.18
CA ARG A 119 10.43 -21.99 -8.76
C ARG A 119 10.94 -22.17 -7.33
N ASN A 120 11.94 -21.38 -6.91
CA ASN A 120 12.45 -21.42 -5.55
C ASN A 120 11.41 -20.88 -4.54
N SER A 121 10.71 -19.78 -4.88
CA SER A 121 9.64 -19.25 -4.03
C SER A 121 8.46 -20.22 -3.87
N ASP A 122 8.00 -20.87 -4.95
CA ASP A 122 6.90 -21.84 -4.89
C ASP A 122 7.24 -23.07 -4.04
N ALA A 123 8.51 -23.49 -4.05
CA ALA A 123 9.02 -24.57 -3.20
C ALA A 123 9.10 -24.15 -1.72
N VAL A 124 9.65 -22.97 -1.43
CA VAL A 124 9.74 -22.43 -0.06
C VAL A 124 8.35 -22.20 0.54
N ASN A 125 7.40 -21.68 -0.24
CA ASN A 125 6.02 -21.45 0.20
C ASN A 125 5.33 -22.77 0.61
N ASN A 126 5.57 -23.86 -0.13
CA ASN A 126 5.02 -25.17 0.21
C ASN A 126 5.64 -25.75 1.50
N VAL A 127 6.93 -25.51 1.75
CA VAL A 127 7.59 -25.97 2.99
C VAL A 127 6.99 -25.30 4.21
N ASP A 128 6.80 -23.97 4.19
CA ASP A 128 6.21 -23.23 5.31
C ASP A 128 4.77 -23.66 5.61
N ILE A 129 3.99 -23.94 4.56
CA ILE A 129 2.61 -24.43 4.71
C ILE A 129 2.57 -25.85 5.24
N ASN A 130 3.42 -26.76 4.75
CA ASN A 130 3.49 -28.13 5.27
C ASN A 130 3.90 -28.16 6.75
N ASN A 131 4.84 -27.30 7.14
CA ASN A 131 5.21 -27.14 8.55
C ASN A 131 4.04 -26.62 9.39
N ALA A 132 3.27 -25.65 8.87
CA ALA A 132 2.07 -25.14 9.54
C ALA A 132 0.94 -26.18 9.62
N LEU A 133 0.76 -27.03 8.60
CA LEU A 133 -0.20 -28.14 8.61
C LEU A 133 0.14 -29.13 9.73
N LYS A 134 1.40 -29.53 9.84
CA LYS A 134 1.89 -30.38 10.93
C LYS A 134 1.69 -29.76 12.31
N ALA A 135 2.02 -28.47 12.47
CA ALA A 135 1.87 -27.75 13.73
C ALA A 135 0.39 -27.60 14.15
N THR A 136 -0.54 -27.55 13.20
CA THR A 136 -1.98 -27.40 13.45
C THR A 136 -2.73 -28.75 13.53
N GLY A 137 -2.03 -29.88 13.37
CA GLY A 137 -2.62 -31.22 13.37
C GLY A 137 -3.51 -31.50 12.16
N LEU A 138 -3.30 -30.79 11.05
CA LEU A 138 -4.03 -30.95 9.80
C LEU A 138 -3.30 -31.95 8.89
N ALA A 139 -4.06 -32.81 8.22
CA ALA A 139 -3.51 -33.73 7.22
C ALA A 139 -3.04 -32.96 5.98
N ASP A 140 -1.97 -33.41 5.33
CA ASP A 140 -1.40 -32.71 4.17
C ASP A 140 -2.39 -32.62 2.98
N ASP A 141 -3.30 -33.59 2.85
CA ASP A 141 -4.24 -33.67 1.72
C ASP A 141 -5.49 -32.78 1.88
N CYS A 142 -5.66 -32.09 3.02
CA CYS A 142 -6.86 -31.29 3.28
C CYS A 142 -6.91 -29.96 2.49
N LEU A 143 -5.80 -29.54 1.85
CA LEU A 143 -5.72 -28.35 1.01
C LEU A 143 -5.13 -28.63 -0.38
N ASN A 144 -5.82 -28.19 -1.42
CA ASN A 144 -5.28 -28.17 -2.79
C ASN A 144 -4.25 -27.03 -2.96
N LYS A 145 -3.36 -27.13 -3.96
CA LYS A 145 -2.33 -26.14 -4.30
C LYS A 145 -2.85 -24.69 -4.30
N ARG A 146 -3.99 -24.43 -4.95
CA ARG A 146 -4.57 -23.07 -5.01
C ARG A 146 -5.05 -22.56 -3.65
N GLN A 147 -5.45 -23.44 -2.74
CA GLN A 147 -5.82 -23.06 -1.38
C GLN A 147 -4.58 -22.78 -0.53
N ARG A 148 -3.49 -23.55 -0.74
CA ARG A 148 -2.18 -23.28 -0.13
C ARG A 148 -1.63 -21.92 -0.60
N ASP A 149 -1.63 -21.68 -1.90
CA ASP A 149 -1.23 -20.40 -2.50
C ASP A 149 -2.10 -19.25 -1.97
N PHE A 150 -3.40 -19.48 -1.77
CA PHE A 150 -4.29 -18.49 -1.15
C PHE A 150 -3.88 -18.15 0.28
N VAL A 151 -3.60 -19.15 1.13
CA VAL A 151 -3.15 -18.92 2.51
C VAL A 151 -1.86 -18.09 2.51
N PHE A 152 -0.89 -18.44 1.67
CA PHE A 152 0.37 -17.71 1.56
C PHE A 152 0.18 -16.23 1.18
N TYR A 153 -0.61 -15.96 0.12
CA TYR A 153 -0.85 -14.59 -0.32
C TYR A 153 -1.72 -13.81 0.66
N TYR A 154 -2.69 -14.46 1.30
CA TYR A 154 -3.52 -13.81 2.32
C TYR A 154 -2.67 -13.41 3.52
N ASP A 155 -1.75 -14.28 3.94
CA ASP A 155 -0.81 -13.98 5.00
C ASP A 155 0.03 -12.73 4.67
N ARG A 156 0.54 -12.64 3.43
CA ARG A 156 1.37 -11.52 2.99
C ARG A 156 0.61 -10.20 2.79
N TYR A 157 -0.60 -10.24 2.22
CA TYR A 157 -1.30 -9.03 1.76
C TYR A 157 -2.47 -8.61 2.66
N GLY A 158 -3.06 -9.51 3.44
CA GLY A 158 -4.25 -9.22 4.26
C GLY A 158 -5.55 -8.97 3.47
N ASP A 159 -5.52 -9.07 2.13
CA ASP A 159 -6.68 -8.89 1.25
C ASP A 159 -7.06 -10.22 0.59
N ALA A 160 -8.29 -10.69 0.86
CA ALA A 160 -8.83 -11.93 0.34
C ALA A 160 -9.00 -11.92 -1.19
N THR A 161 -9.39 -10.79 -1.77
CA THR A 161 -9.60 -10.67 -3.22
C THR A 161 -8.25 -10.69 -3.95
N LEU A 162 -7.26 -9.96 -3.41
CA LEU A 162 -5.92 -9.94 -3.98
C LEU A 162 -5.25 -11.31 -3.84
N ALA A 163 -5.39 -11.97 -2.69
CA ALA A 163 -4.87 -13.30 -2.45
C ALA A 163 -5.47 -14.34 -3.40
N ALA A 164 -6.79 -14.32 -3.61
CA ALA A 164 -7.46 -15.21 -4.55
C ALA A 164 -6.96 -15.01 -5.99
N LYS A 165 -6.79 -13.75 -6.44
CA LYS A 165 -6.22 -13.47 -7.78
C LYS A 165 -4.82 -14.04 -7.93
N LYS A 166 -3.96 -13.86 -6.92
CA LYS A 166 -2.58 -14.34 -6.93
C LYS A 166 -2.48 -15.86 -6.84
N ALA A 167 -3.39 -16.50 -6.10
CA ALA A 167 -3.55 -17.95 -6.05
C ALA A 167 -4.15 -18.57 -7.33
N GLY A 168 -4.35 -17.74 -8.36
CA GLY A 168 -4.78 -18.15 -9.68
C GLY A 168 -6.30 -18.25 -9.86
N TYR A 169 -7.13 -17.84 -8.89
CA TYR A 169 -8.59 -17.76 -9.09
C TYR A 169 -8.95 -16.69 -10.12
N SER A 170 -10.07 -16.91 -10.83
CA SER A 170 -10.52 -15.99 -11.87
C SER A 170 -10.69 -14.58 -11.29
N PRO A 171 -10.16 -13.53 -11.95
CA PRO A 171 -10.22 -12.18 -11.42
C PRO A 171 -11.66 -11.68 -11.29
N LYS A 172 -12.60 -12.21 -12.08
CA LYS A 172 -14.02 -11.88 -12.04
C LYS A 172 -14.71 -12.41 -10.77
N THR A 173 -14.31 -13.60 -10.30
CA THR A 173 -14.93 -14.29 -9.14
C THR A 173 -14.02 -14.31 -7.90
N ALA A 174 -12.88 -13.63 -7.93
CA ALA A 174 -11.88 -13.65 -6.86
C ALA A 174 -12.44 -13.16 -5.51
N ASN A 175 -13.36 -12.20 -5.51
CA ASN A 175 -13.99 -11.72 -4.28
C ASN A 175 -14.88 -12.79 -3.62
N GLU A 176 -15.69 -13.47 -4.43
CA GLU A 176 -16.55 -14.57 -3.97
C GLU A 176 -15.72 -15.75 -3.47
N HIS A 177 -14.68 -16.14 -4.23
CA HIS A 177 -13.75 -17.19 -3.81
C HIS A 177 -13.01 -16.80 -2.54
N GLY A 178 -12.47 -15.59 -2.43
CA GLY A 178 -11.78 -15.12 -1.23
C GLY A 178 -12.67 -15.21 0.01
N SER A 179 -13.91 -14.70 -0.09
CA SER A 179 -14.90 -14.77 1.00
C SER A 179 -15.26 -16.21 1.37
N ARG A 180 -15.38 -17.11 0.38
CA ARG A 180 -15.66 -18.54 0.61
C ARG A 180 -14.48 -19.27 1.25
N LEU A 181 -13.24 -18.97 0.82
CA LEU A 181 -12.03 -19.60 1.33
C LEU A 181 -11.77 -19.24 2.79
N LEU A 182 -12.05 -18.00 3.21
CA LEU A 182 -11.95 -17.58 4.61
C LEU A 182 -12.92 -18.31 5.55
N LYS A 183 -14.03 -18.84 5.02
CA LYS A 183 -14.99 -19.65 5.80
C LYS A 183 -14.57 -21.10 5.96
N ASN A 184 -13.58 -21.58 5.21
CA ASN A 184 -13.11 -22.95 5.32
C ASN A 184 -12.32 -23.14 6.64
N PRO A 185 -12.70 -24.09 7.51
CA PRO A 185 -12.07 -24.27 8.82
C PRO A 185 -10.58 -24.60 8.73
N HIS A 186 -10.13 -25.34 7.71
CA HIS A 186 -8.71 -25.68 7.55
C HIS A 186 -7.87 -24.46 7.18
N ILE A 187 -8.38 -23.64 6.25
CA ILE A 187 -7.74 -22.38 5.84
C ILE A 187 -7.70 -21.41 7.02
N LYS A 188 -8.81 -21.30 7.77
CA LYS A 188 -8.90 -20.43 8.95
C LYS A 188 -7.88 -20.79 10.01
N LYS A 189 -7.75 -22.09 10.36
CA LYS A 189 -6.73 -22.58 11.31
C LYS A 189 -5.30 -22.23 10.88
N LEU A 190 -4.99 -22.37 9.59
CA LEU A 190 -3.66 -22.01 9.07
C LEU A 190 -3.39 -20.50 9.17
N ILE A 191 -4.37 -19.67 8.80
CA ILE A 191 -4.26 -18.21 8.92
C ILE A 191 -4.06 -17.80 10.39
N GLU A 192 -4.78 -18.41 11.32
CA GLU A 192 -4.62 -18.19 12.76
C GLU A 192 -3.22 -18.57 13.24
N HIS A 193 -2.67 -19.70 12.77
CA HIS A 193 -1.30 -20.11 13.09
C HIS A 193 -0.24 -19.15 12.54
N PHE A 194 -0.37 -18.67 11.30
CA PHE A 194 0.58 -17.68 10.78
C PHE A 194 0.44 -16.33 11.48
N SER A 195 -0.78 -15.94 11.83
CA SER A 195 -1.04 -14.75 12.64
C SER A 195 -0.36 -14.83 14.01
N SER A 196 -0.54 -15.94 14.73
CA SER A 196 0.08 -16.14 16.05
C SER A 196 1.60 -16.22 15.98
N LYS A 197 2.16 -16.89 14.95
CA LYS A 197 3.61 -16.93 14.71
C LYS A 197 4.20 -15.53 14.49
N ARG A 198 3.50 -14.65 13.77
CA ARG A 198 3.93 -13.25 13.60
C ARG A 198 3.79 -12.44 14.87
N ALA A 199 2.68 -12.59 15.59
CA ALA A 199 2.48 -11.93 16.88
C ALA A 199 3.61 -12.30 17.85
N ALA A 200 3.94 -13.59 17.94
CA ALA A 200 5.06 -14.09 18.75
C ALA A 200 6.41 -13.53 18.30
N ARG A 201 6.68 -13.50 16.98
CA ARG A 201 7.94 -12.93 16.43
C ARG A 201 8.08 -11.44 16.75
N LEU A 202 6.99 -10.69 16.69
CA LEU A 202 6.97 -9.26 16.97
C LEU A 202 6.79 -8.94 18.47
N ARG A 203 6.58 -9.96 19.32
CA ARG A 203 6.20 -9.81 20.74
C ARG A 203 5.01 -8.87 20.92
N ILE A 204 4.07 -8.91 19.99
CA ILE A 204 2.83 -8.11 20.03
C ILE A 204 1.73 -8.99 20.63
N ASP A 205 1.53 -8.83 21.93
CA ASP A 205 0.42 -9.45 22.65
C ASP A 205 -0.77 -8.50 22.78
N LYS A 206 -1.96 -9.06 23.06
CA LYS A 206 -3.16 -8.26 23.32
C LYS A 206 -2.92 -7.26 24.46
N ASP A 207 -2.24 -7.69 25.51
CA ASP A 207 -1.89 -6.85 26.65
C ASP A 207 -0.94 -5.73 26.26
N ARG A 208 0.03 -5.99 25.37
CA ARG A 208 0.92 -4.95 24.86
C ARG A 208 0.15 -3.89 24.06
N ILE A 209 -0.78 -4.31 23.20
CA ILE A 209 -1.64 -3.38 22.46
C ILE A 209 -2.47 -2.52 23.42
N VAL A 210 -3.02 -3.13 24.47
CA VAL A 210 -3.79 -2.40 25.50
C VAL A 210 -2.90 -1.41 26.24
N GLN A 211 -1.68 -1.80 26.62
CA GLN A 211 -0.71 -0.91 27.27
C GLN A 211 -0.38 0.30 26.38
N GLU A 212 -0.04 0.09 25.10
CA GLU A 212 0.30 1.20 24.19
C GLU A 212 -0.89 2.16 23.99
N LEU A 213 -2.09 1.61 23.77
CA LEU A 213 -3.28 2.43 23.65
C LEU A 213 -3.60 3.17 24.96
N ALA A 214 -3.37 2.55 26.11
CA ALA A 214 -3.55 3.17 27.43
C ALA A 214 -2.55 4.31 27.66
N THR A 215 -1.29 4.16 27.26
CA THR A 215 -0.29 5.23 27.29
C THR A 215 -0.74 6.45 26.51
N ILE A 216 -1.31 6.26 25.32
CA ILE A 216 -1.84 7.36 24.49
C ILE A 216 -3.13 7.95 25.10
N ALA A 217 -4.02 7.09 25.61
CA ALA A 217 -5.33 7.49 26.12
C ALA A 217 -5.27 8.21 27.48
N PHE A 218 -4.34 7.83 28.34
CA PHE A 218 -4.14 8.34 29.70
C PHE A 218 -2.88 9.17 29.86
N ALA A 219 -2.25 9.56 28.75
CA ALA A 219 -1.16 10.51 28.73
C ALA A 219 -1.47 11.76 29.56
N ASN A 220 -0.46 12.25 30.28
CA ASN A 220 -0.56 13.47 31.09
C ASN A 220 -0.96 14.67 30.23
N GLU A 221 -2.06 15.32 30.59
CA GLU A 221 -2.61 16.45 29.83
C GLU A 221 -1.65 17.65 29.83
N SER A 222 -0.90 17.87 30.91
CA SER A 222 0.13 18.92 30.98
C SER A 222 1.23 18.71 29.93
N LEU A 223 1.72 17.48 29.77
CA LEU A 223 2.71 17.15 28.73
C LEU A 223 2.12 17.30 27.34
N ARG A 224 0.88 16.86 27.13
CA ARG A 224 0.19 16.97 25.85
C ARG A 224 -0.06 18.43 25.45
N GLU A 225 -0.46 19.27 26.40
CA GLU A 225 -0.60 20.71 26.20
C GLU A 225 0.73 21.36 25.90
N THR A 226 1.81 21.00 26.59
CA THR A 226 3.15 21.53 26.28
C THR A 226 3.58 21.14 24.87
N LEU A 227 3.41 19.89 24.46
CA LEU A 227 3.75 19.43 23.11
C LEU A 227 2.88 20.11 22.03
N SER A 228 1.59 20.33 22.32
CA SER A 228 0.69 21.03 21.41
C SER A 228 0.97 22.53 21.31
N LYS A 229 1.34 23.18 22.41
CA LYS A 229 1.65 24.62 22.48
C LYS A 229 3.03 24.92 21.90
N LEU A 230 3.98 24.00 22.07
CA LEU A 230 5.34 24.20 21.60
C LEU A 230 5.38 24.27 20.08
N GLY A 231 4.60 23.43 19.36
CA GLY A 231 4.39 23.51 17.90
C GLY A 231 5.64 23.29 17.03
N ILE A 232 6.81 23.72 17.51
CA ILE A 232 8.16 23.64 17.00
C ILE A 232 9.02 23.26 18.22
N ILE A 233 9.55 22.04 18.23
CA ILE A 233 10.44 21.56 19.29
C ILE A 233 11.87 21.51 18.72
N PRO A 234 12.88 22.09 19.39
CA PRO A 234 14.28 21.87 19.03
C PRO A 234 14.62 20.38 19.15
N PRO A 235 15.39 19.79 18.23
CA PRO A 235 15.71 18.35 18.26
C PRO A 235 16.32 17.90 19.59
N ASP A 236 17.12 18.74 20.25
CA ASP A 236 17.74 18.44 21.55
C ASP A 236 16.74 18.20 22.70
N VAL A 237 15.52 18.76 22.60
CA VAL A 237 14.46 18.55 23.59
C VAL A 237 13.76 17.20 23.36
N LEU A 238 13.84 16.64 22.15
CA LEU A 238 13.27 15.33 21.81
C LEU A 238 14.01 14.19 22.49
N ASP A 239 15.35 14.28 22.57
CA ASP A 239 16.19 13.26 23.18
C ASP A 239 16.02 13.20 24.71
N GLY A 240 15.52 14.29 25.32
CA GLY A 240 15.20 14.35 26.75
C GLY A 240 13.73 14.01 27.11
N LEU A 241 12.88 13.73 26.12
CA LEU A 241 11.46 13.41 26.34
C LEU A 241 11.29 11.98 26.88
N SER A 242 10.38 11.81 27.83
CA SER A 242 10.06 10.49 28.38
C SER A 242 9.50 9.56 27.30
N THR A 243 9.67 8.25 27.49
CA THR A 243 9.11 7.22 26.59
C THR A 243 7.60 7.37 26.40
N GLU A 244 6.88 7.83 27.42
CA GLU A 244 5.45 8.15 27.38
C GLU A 244 5.13 9.37 26.50
N ALA A 245 6.00 10.36 26.48
CA ALA A 245 5.83 11.55 25.65
C ALA A 245 6.13 11.24 24.18
N LEU A 246 7.12 10.38 23.91
CA LEU A 246 7.41 9.88 22.56
C LEU A 246 6.26 9.03 22.00
N ALA A 247 5.64 8.19 22.83
CA ALA A 247 4.50 7.37 22.42
C ALA A 247 3.26 8.17 22.00
N GLN A 248 3.17 9.45 22.39
CA GLN A 248 2.07 10.35 21.99
C GLN A 248 2.27 10.97 20.62
N ILE A 249 3.50 10.97 20.10
CA ILE A 249 3.84 11.61 18.82
C ILE A 249 3.40 10.71 17.68
N ALA A 250 2.42 11.17 16.90
CA ALA A 250 1.88 10.46 15.74
C ALA A 250 2.71 10.65 14.48
N GLU A 251 3.25 11.85 14.31
CA GLU A 251 4.01 12.25 13.12
C GLU A 251 4.93 13.41 13.54
N TYR A 252 6.19 13.37 13.10
CA TYR A 252 7.10 14.49 13.19
C TYR A 252 7.44 14.94 11.76
N SER A 253 7.43 16.24 11.49
CA SER A 253 7.89 16.79 10.22
C SER A 253 8.97 17.84 10.45
N THR A 254 10.13 17.63 9.84
CA THR A 254 11.28 18.55 9.84
C THR A 254 11.00 19.69 8.87
N VAL A 255 10.90 20.91 9.40
CA VAL A 255 10.77 22.12 8.59
C VAL A 255 12.10 22.85 8.65
N SER A 256 12.85 22.73 7.54
CA SER A 256 13.96 23.57 7.06
C SER A 256 14.74 24.46 8.03
N THR A 257 16.07 24.35 7.96
CA THR A 257 17.08 25.26 8.52
C THR A 257 16.79 26.72 8.15
N THR A 258 16.46 27.54 9.13
CA THR A 258 16.57 29.01 8.99
C THR A 258 18.03 29.44 9.10
N GLU A 259 18.40 30.58 8.51
CA GLU A 259 19.77 31.14 8.41
C GLU A 259 20.51 31.31 9.76
N GLU A 260 19.84 31.08 10.88
CA GLU A 260 20.40 31.10 12.26
C GLU A 260 20.69 29.70 12.84
N GLY A 261 20.69 28.64 12.04
CA GLY A 261 21.16 27.31 12.48
C GLY A 261 20.22 26.53 13.42
N SER A 262 19.02 27.04 13.73
CA SER A 262 18.02 26.29 14.50
C SER A 262 17.13 25.43 13.60
N THR A 263 17.09 24.13 13.87
CA THR A 263 16.21 23.16 13.19
C THR A 263 14.82 23.21 13.83
N LYS A 264 13.78 23.51 13.05
CA LYS A 264 12.39 23.57 13.54
C LYS A 264 11.67 22.25 13.23
N MET A 265 11.18 21.54 14.25
CA MET A 265 10.41 20.30 14.06
C MET A 265 8.96 20.46 14.50
N THR A 266 8.02 20.26 13.59
CA THR A 266 6.58 20.24 13.93
C THR A 266 6.16 18.85 14.36
N VAL A 267 5.44 18.77 15.48
CA VAL A 267 5.03 17.51 16.10
C VAL A 267 3.51 17.43 16.09
N LYS A 268 2.96 16.36 15.50
CA LYS A 268 1.53 16.03 15.59
C LYS A 268 1.33 14.92 16.60
N LEU A 269 0.31 15.06 17.43
CA LEU A 269 -0.02 14.10 18.49
C LEU A 269 -1.11 13.12 18.04
N HIS A 270 -1.10 11.91 18.60
CA HIS A 270 -2.16 10.93 18.40
C HIS A 270 -3.51 11.43 18.96
N SER A 271 -4.60 11.00 18.33
CA SER A 271 -5.95 11.32 18.82
C SER A 271 -6.27 10.49 20.05
N ARG A 272 -6.33 11.16 21.21
CA ARG A 272 -6.73 10.60 22.50
C ARG A 272 -8.10 9.92 22.44
N LEU A 273 -9.07 10.57 21.78
CA LEU A 273 -10.43 10.04 21.64
C LEU A 273 -10.46 8.75 20.81
N ALA A 274 -9.64 8.68 19.75
CA ALA A 274 -9.54 7.47 18.94
C ALA A 274 -8.85 6.31 19.70
N ALA A 275 -7.86 6.62 20.54
CA ALA A 275 -7.21 5.63 21.40
C ALA A 275 -8.19 5.08 22.45
N LEU A 276 -8.97 5.96 23.10
CA LEU A 276 -10.01 5.58 24.05
C LEU A 276 -11.09 4.70 23.41
N ASP A 277 -11.61 5.09 22.24
CA ASP A 277 -12.62 4.30 21.50
C ASP A 277 -12.08 2.90 21.12
N LYS A 278 -10.81 2.81 20.71
CA LYS A 278 -10.16 1.52 20.44
C LYS A 278 -9.99 0.68 21.71
N LEU A 279 -9.63 1.28 22.84
CA LEU A 279 -9.53 0.60 24.14
C LEU A 279 -10.88 0.07 24.62
N SER A 280 -11.92 0.89 24.58
CA SER A 280 -13.26 0.47 24.99
C SER A 280 -13.79 -0.67 24.11
N LYS A 281 -13.45 -0.68 22.81
CA LYS A 281 -13.70 -1.84 21.92
C LYS A 281 -12.92 -3.09 22.31
N THR A 282 -11.62 -2.98 22.58
CA THR A 282 -10.78 -4.16 22.93
C THR A 282 -11.13 -4.77 24.29
N LEU A 283 -11.61 -3.94 25.22
CA LEU A 283 -12.12 -4.34 26.53
C LEU A 283 -13.57 -4.82 26.50
N GLY A 284 -14.26 -4.71 25.37
CA GLY A 284 -15.65 -5.16 25.23
C GLY A 284 -16.68 -4.27 25.95
N LEU A 285 -16.35 -3.00 26.21
CA LEU A 285 -17.27 -2.03 26.83
C LEU A 285 -18.42 -1.62 25.90
N TYR A 286 -18.25 -1.78 24.57
CA TYR A 286 -19.34 -1.59 23.61
C TYR A 286 -20.09 -2.90 23.36
N GLN A 287 -21.40 -2.88 23.55
CA GLN A 287 -22.27 -3.94 23.06
C GLN A 287 -22.74 -3.61 21.64
N ASN A 288 -22.31 -4.39 20.66
CA ASN A 288 -22.88 -4.36 19.31
C ASN A 288 -24.18 -5.18 19.25
N LYS A 289 -25.15 -4.88 20.13
CA LYS A 289 -26.44 -5.57 20.13
C LYS A 289 -27.47 -4.69 19.42
N VAL A 290 -27.51 -4.78 18.09
CA VAL A 290 -28.66 -4.29 17.31
C VAL A 290 -29.65 -5.44 17.23
N GLU A 291 -30.48 -5.59 18.27
CA GLU A 291 -31.66 -6.43 18.20
C GLU A 291 -32.73 -5.70 17.38
N ILE A 292 -32.81 -6.00 16.09
CA ILE A 292 -33.97 -5.62 15.28
C ILE A 292 -35.08 -6.61 15.65
N THR A 293 -35.81 -6.30 16.72
CA THR A 293 -37.09 -6.95 16.99
C THR A 293 -38.09 -6.41 15.98
N ALA A 294 -38.23 -7.11 14.85
CA ALA A 294 -39.32 -6.83 13.93
C ALA A 294 -40.63 -7.18 14.64
N PRO A 295 -41.62 -6.26 14.77
CA PRO A 295 -42.93 -6.63 15.28
C PRO A 295 -43.50 -7.79 14.44
N GLU A 296 -43.99 -8.81 15.14
CA GLU A 296 -44.62 -9.97 14.52
C GLU A 296 -45.67 -9.52 13.49
N GLY A 297 -45.62 -10.12 12.30
CA GLY A 297 -46.58 -9.83 11.24
C GLY A 297 -46.18 -8.71 10.26
N ILE A 298 -44.99 -8.09 10.36
CA ILE A 298 -44.48 -7.23 9.26
C ILE A 298 -44.47 -7.99 7.93
N GLY A 299 -44.00 -9.24 7.93
CA GLY A 299 -43.99 -10.08 6.73
C GLY A 299 -45.39 -10.26 6.14
N ALA A 300 -46.40 -10.45 6.98
CA ALA A 300 -47.79 -10.59 6.56
C ALA A 300 -48.36 -9.27 6.00
N ARG A 301 -48.05 -8.13 6.62
CA ARG A 301 -48.49 -6.80 6.15
C ARG A 301 -47.83 -6.41 4.82
N ILE A 302 -46.55 -6.75 4.63
CA ILE A 302 -45.85 -6.54 3.36
C ILE A 302 -46.43 -7.45 2.28
N LEU A 303 -46.75 -8.71 2.61
CA LEU A 303 -47.37 -9.65 1.69
C LEU A 303 -48.77 -9.18 1.26
N ASP A 304 -49.57 -8.69 2.21
CA ASP A 304 -50.91 -8.16 1.94
C ASP A 304 -50.86 -6.87 1.10
N ALA A 305 -49.93 -5.96 1.41
CA ALA A 305 -49.68 -4.77 0.61
C ALA A 305 -49.26 -5.14 -0.84
N ARG A 306 -48.34 -6.10 -1.01
CA ARG A 306 -47.94 -6.58 -2.36
C ARG A 306 -49.10 -7.13 -3.16
N ARG A 307 -50.01 -7.88 -2.53
CA ARG A 307 -51.23 -8.39 -3.18
C ARG A 307 -52.15 -7.25 -3.64
N ARG A 308 -52.33 -6.21 -2.82
CA ARG A 308 -53.15 -5.03 -3.18
C ARG A 308 -52.60 -4.26 -4.38
N PHE A 309 -51.27 -4.18 -4.49
CA PHE A 309 -50.60 -3.49 -5.60
C PHE A 309 -50.26 -4.40 -6.80
N GLY A 310 -50.74 -5.66 -6.81
CA GLY A 310 -50.51 -6.59 -7.92
C GLY A 310 -49.05 -6.98 -8.15
N ILE A 311 -48.20 -6.85 -7.12
CA ILE A 311 -46.78 -7.16 -7.21
C ILE A 311 -46.62 -8.68 -7.03
N PRO A 312 -46.06 -9.41 -8.02
CA PRO A 312 -45.89 -10.85 -7.92
C PRO A 312 -45.01 -11.22 -6.72
N THR A 313 -45.43 -12.24 -5.99
CA THR A 313 -44.81 -12.66 -4.72
C THR A 313 -43.73 -13.73 -4.89
N GLY A 314 -43.61 -14.31 -6.10
CA GLY A 314 -42.54 -15.24 -6.47
C GLY A 314 -41.31 -14.52 -7.04
N LEU A 315 -40.13 -15.09 -6.80
CA LEU A 315 -38.93 -14.74 -7.58
C LEU A 315 -39.21 -15.06 -9.06
N PRO A 316 -38.76 -14.23 -10.02
CA PRO A 316 -38.93 -14.52 -11.43
C PRO A 316 -38.28 -15.87 -11.74
N GLU A 317 -39.04 -16.81 -12.28
CA GLU A 317 -38.48 -18.08 -12.75
C GLU A 317 -37.48 -17.78 -13.87
N PRO A 318 -36.30 -18.42 -13.87
CA PRO A 318 -35.31 -18.20 -14.91
C PRO A 318 -35.94 -18.59 -16.25
N SER A 319 -36.02 -17.63 -17.17
CA SER A 319 -36.52 -17.84 -18.52
C SER A 319 -35.72 -18.95 -19.20
N SER A 320 -36.35 -20.12 -19.35
CA SER A 320 -35.94 -21.12 -20.32
C SER A 320 -36.37 -20.64 -21.70
N GLU A 321 -35.51 -19.89 -22.38
CA GLU A 321 -35.64 -19.64 -23.81
C GLU A 321 -34.69 -20.61 -24.55
N ASP A 322 -35.31 -21.50 -25.32
CA ASP A 322 -34.73 -22.31 -26.40
C ASP A 322 -34.50 -21.45 -27.66
#